data_AF-A0A286A713-F1
#
_entry.id   AF-A0A286A713-F1
#
_cell.length_a   1.000
_cell.length_b   1.000
_cell.length_c   1.000
_cell.angle_alpha   90.00
_cell.angle_beta   90.00
_cell.angle_gamma   90.00
#
_symmetry.space_group_name_H-M   'P 1'
#
loop_
_entity.id
_entity.type
_entity.pdbx_description
1 polymer ?
#
loop_
_entity_poly.entity_id
_entity_poly.type
_entity_poly.pdbx_seq_one_letter_code
_entity_poly.pdbx_strand_id
1 'polypeptide(L)'
;MKQYIKRVMMAMAFAILLILPTNQAQAGIIGLIKAIVVKAIKAVDIKIQKLQNKTLDLQNAQKKMENEMARQRLNEISEWSKKQKEQYQKYFDELRKVNDVIRDYQRVKDIMQMQWRITNEYGRTWELLKKDGNFSAHELQQMQRVYSGITKQTLQNVKNLRLITTSYTTQMSNAKRMELTNEIGEDVQRNYDDMRRFNATNIQLSLSRAKSRQDIDKIRSLYGINN
;
A
#
# COMPACT_ATOMS: atom_id res chain seq x y z
N MET A 1 -40.43 -42.89 -85.50
CA MET A 1 -40.51 -41.42 -85.27
C MET A 1 -41.92 -40.83 -85.25
N LYS A 2 -42.87 -41.25 -86.11
CA LYS A 2 -44.23 -40.64 -86.18
C LYS A 2 -45.11 -40.80 -84.92
N GLN A 3 -44.90 -41.81 -84.07
CA GLN A 3 -45.71 -42.02 -82.86
C GLN A 3 -45.28 -41.19 -81.64
N TYR A 4 -43.98 -40.87 -81.52
CA TYR A 4 -43.46 -40.06 -80.41
C TYR A 4 -43.87 -38.59 -80.57
N ILE A 5 -43.83 -38.09 -81.81
CA ILE A 5 -44.31 -36.75 -82.18
C ILE A 5 -45.80 -36.60 -81.82
N LYS A 6 -46.64 -37.62 -82.06
CA LYS A 6 -48.05 -37.59 -81.67
C LYS A 6 -48.27 -37.49 -80.16
N ARG A 7 -47.48 -38.19 -79.33
CA ARG A 7 -47.58 -38.14 -77.86
C ARG A 7 -47.11 -36.81 -77.28
N VAL A 8 -46.04 -36.24 -77.85
CA VAL A 8 -45.54 -34.92 -77.45
C VAL A 8 -46.50 -33.81 -77.90
N MET A 9 -47.09 -33.92 -79.10
CA MET A 9 -48.12 -32.98 -79.56
C MET A 9 -49.40 -33.07 -78.70
N MET A 10 -49.78 -34.27 -78.25
CA MET A 10 -50.94 -34.48 -77.37
C MET A 10 -50.69 -33.94 -75.96
N ALA A 11 -49.47 -34.08 -75.41
CA ALA A 11 -49.08 -33.50 -74.14
C ALA A 11 -48.98 -31.96 -74.20
N MET A 12 -48.51 -31.40 -75.32
CA MET A 12 -48.52 -29.95 -75.56
C MET A 12 -49.93 -29.40 -75.76
N ALA A 13 -50.81 -30.14 -76.45
CA ALA A 13 -52.21 -29.76 -76.59
C ALA A 13 -52.95 -29.76 -75.23
N PHE A 14 -52.58 -30.66 -74.31
CA PHE A 14 -53.11 -30.69 -72.95
C PHE A 14 -52.58 -29.54 -72.08
N ALA A 15 -51.32 -29.15 -72.26
CA ALA A 15 -50.72 -28.00 -71.58
C ALA A 15 -51.29 -26.66 -72.09
N ILE A 16 -51.66 -26.57 -73.37
CA ILE A 16 -52.27 -25.37 -73.96
C ILE A 16 -53.78 -25.28 -73.63
N LEU A 17 -54.47 -26.41 -73.43
CA LEU A 17 -55.88 -26.41 -72.99
C LEU A 17 -56.06 -25.85 -71.56
N LEU A 18 -55.01 -25.85 -70.73
CA LEU A 18 -55.03 -25.29 -69.37
C LEU A 18 -54.86 -23.76 -69.33
N ILE A 19 -54.58 -23.10 -70.47
CA ILE A 19 -54.31 -21.64 -70.56
C ILE A 19 -55.35 -20.91 -71.43
N LEU A 20 -56.45 -21.56 -71.86
CA LEU A 20 -57.54 -20.86 -72.53
C LEU A 20 -58.38 -20.04 -71.51
N PRO A 21 -58.73 -18.78 -71.80
CA PRO A 21 -59.68 -18.03 -70.98
C PRO A 21 -61.08 -18.62 -71.22
N THR A 22 -61.59 -19.40 -70.27
CA THR A 22 -62.99 -19.82 -70.26
C THR A 22 -63.86 -18.64 -69.86
N ASN A 23 -64.56 -18.04 -70.82
CA ASN A 23 -65.61 -17.07 -70.55
C ASN A 23 -66.86 -17.76 -69.95
N GLN A 24 -67.16 -17.34 -68.73
CA GLN A 24 -68.49 -17.03 -68.20
C GLN A 24 -69.66 -17.98 -68.49
N ALA A 25 -69.63 -19.15 -67.84
CA ALA A 25 -70.83 -19.79 -67.30
C ALA A 25 -70.53 -20.61 -66.03
N GLN A 26 -69.60 -20.14 -65.18
CA GLN A 26 -69.43 -20.64 -63.81
C GLN A 26 -68.62 -19.63 -62.95
N ALA A 27 -68.98 -18.34 -63.03
CA ALA A 27 -68.28 -17.24 -62.38
C ALA A 27 -68.52 -17.12 -60.85
N GLY A 28 -69.42 -17.93 -60.28
CA GLY A 28 -69.71 -17.88 -58.85
C GLY A 28 -68.76 -18.69 -57.96
N ILE A 29 -68.30 -19.85 -58.41
CA ILE A 29 -67.66 -20.85 -57.53
C ILE A 29 -66.12 -20.72 -57.53
N ILE A 30 -65.50 -20.47 -58.69
CA ILE A 30 -64.03 -20.37 -58.80
C ILE A 30 -63.51 -19.05 -58.19
N GLY A 31 -64.23 -17.94 -58.38
CA GLY A 31 -63.91 -16.65 -57.75
C GLY A 31 -64.07 -16.68 -56.23
N LEU A 32 -65.10 -17.38 -55.74
CA LEU A 32 -65.34 -17.60 -54.31
C LEU A 32 -64.24 -18.48 -53.69
N ILE A 33 -63.85 -19.58 -54.33
CA ILE A 33 -62.74 -20.43 -53.85
C ILE A 33 -61.43 -19.64 -53.81
N LYS A 34 -61.11 -18.87 -54.86
CA LYS A 34 -59.91 -18.02 -54.89
C LYS A 34 -59.92 -16.96 -53.78
N ALA A 35 -61.06 -16.32 -53.53
CA ALA A 35 -61.20 -15.32 -52.46
C ALA A 35 -61.05 -15.95 -51.05
N ILE A 36 -61.62 -17.13 -50.83
CA ILE A 36 -61.48 -17.88 -49.56
C ILE A 36 -60.03 -18.29 -49.33
N VAL A 37 -59.34 -18.80 -50.35
CA VAL A 37 -57.92 -19.20 -50.26
C VAL A 37 -57.02 -17.98 -50.00
N VAL A 38 -57.20 -16.87 -50.71
CA VAL A 38 -56.42 -15.64 -50.48
C VAL A 38 -56.65 -15.07 -49.07
N LYS A 39 -57.90 -15.09 -48.59
CA LYS A 39 -58.22 -14.64 -47.22
C LYS A 39 -57.60 -15.55 -46.16
N ALA A 40 -57.58 -16.86 -46.39
CA ALA A 40 -56.92 -17.83 -45.52
C ALA A 40 -55.40 -17.63 -45.46
N ILE A 41 -54.74 -17.43 -46.61
CA ILE A 41 -53.30 -17.15 -46.68
C ILE A 41 -52.95 -15.85 -45.94
N LYS A 42 -53.70 -14.77 -46.15
CA LYS A 42 -53.49 -13.50 -45.43
C LYS A 42 -53.69 -13.65 -43.92
N ALA A 43 -54.69 -14.43 -43.49
CA ALA A 43 -54.93 -14.66 -42.06
C ALA A 43 -53.81 -15.49 -41.41
N VAL A 44 -53.25 -16.47 -42.14
CA VAL A 44 -52.07 -17.24 -41.71
C VAL A 44 -50.84 -16.33 -41.63
N ASP A 45 -50.58 -15.50 -42.65
CA ASP A 45 -49.48 -14.54 -42.66
C ASP A 45 -49.56 -13.54 -41.50
N ILE A 46 -50.73 -12.96 -41.23
CA ILE A 46 -50.95 -12.07 -40.08
C ILE A 46 -50.69 -12.79 -38.75
N LYS A 47 -51.10 -14.06 -38.62
CA LYS A 47 -50.81 -14.85 -37.42
C LYS A 47 -49.31 -15.11 -37.28
N ILE A 48 -48.62 -15.45 -38.37
CA ILE A 48 -47.16 -15.64 -38.40
C ILE A 48 -46.44 -14.35 -38.01
N GLN A 49 -46.83 -13.19 -38.55
CA GLN A 49 -46.27 -11.89 -38.20
C GLN A 49 -46.49 -11.54 -36.73
N LYS A 50 -47.70 -11.78 -36.19
CA LYS A 50 -47.98 -11.57 -34.76
C LYS A 50 -47.13 -12.47 -33.88
N LEU A 51 -46.90 -13.71 -34.29
CA LEU A 51 -46.01 -14.63 -33.58
C LEU A 51 -44.55 -14.16 -33.66
N GLN A 52 -44.08 -13.75 -34.84
CA GLN A 52 -42.73 -13.21 -35.04
C GLN A 52 -42.47 -11.94 -34.20
N ASN A 53 -43.42 -11.00 -34.17
CA ASN A 53 -43.32 -9.80 -33.35
C ASN A 53 -43.23 -10.15 -31.85
N LYS A 54 -44.07 -11.08 -31.38
CA LYS A 54 -43.98 -11.57 -29.99
C LYS A 54 -42.64 -12.24 -29.70
N THR A 55 -42.09 -13.02 -30.64
CA THR A 55 -40.75 -13.63 -30.46
C THR A 55 -39.63 -12.59 -30.47
N LEU A 56 -39.74 -11.55 -31.30
CA LEU A 56 -38.80 -10.44 -31.34
C LEU A 56 -38.83 -9.64 -30.03
N ASP A 57 -40.02 -9.35 -29.50
CA ASP A 57 -40.20 -8.67 -28.22
C ASP A 57 -39.60 -9.50 -27.07
N LEU A 58 -39.80 -10.82 -27.07
CA LEU A 58 -39.20 -11.72 -26.09
C LEU A 58 -37.67 -11.76 -26.19
N GLN A 59 -37.11 -11.80 -27.41
CA GLN A 59 -35.66 -11.75 -27.61
C GLN A 59 -35.07 -10.40 -27.17
N ASN A 60 -35.74 -9.30 -27.47
CA ASN A 60 -35.32 -7.96 -27.04
C ASN A 60 -35.39 -7.82 -25.50
N ALA A 61 -36.43 -8.37 -24.88
CA ALA A 61 -36.56 -8.41 -23.42
C ALA A 61 -35.46 -9.28 -22.78
N GLN A 62 -35.16 -10.45 -23.35
CA GLN A 62 -34.04 -11.30 -22.92
C GLN A 62 -32.70 -10.57 -23.04
N LYS A 63 -32.43 -9.93 -24.18
CA LYS A 63 -31.19 -9.18 -24.40
C LYS A 63 -31.05 -7.99 -23.45
N LYS A 64 -32.15 -7.29 -23.13
CA LYS A 64 -32.15 -6.21 -22.14
C LYS A 64 -31.84 -6.74 -20.73
N MET A 65 -32.48 -7.84 -20.33
CA MET A 65 -32.23 -8.50 -19.05
C MET A 65 -30.79 -9.01 -18.96
N GLU A 66 -30.26 -9.61 -20.02
CA GLU A 66 -28.86 -10.07 -20.10
C GLU A 66 -27.88 -8.90 -19.95
N ASN A 67 -28.12 -7.80 -20.64
CA ASN A 67 -27.31 -6.58 -20.52
C ASN A 67 -27.38 -5.98 -19.11
N GLU A 68 -28.56 -5.96 -18.48
CA GLU A 68 -28.73 -5.47 -17.10
C GLU A 68 -28.02 -6.38 -16.09
N MET A 69 -28.15 -7.71 -16.22
CA MET A 69 -27.43 -8.69 -15.40
C MET A 69 -25.92 -8.58 -15.58
N ALA A 70 -25.44 -8.45 -16.82
CA ALA A 70 -24.01 -8.27 -17.10
C ALA A 70 -23.48 -6.98 -16.47
N ARG A 71 -24.24 -5.87 -16.58
CA ARG A 71 -23.90 -4.60 -15.92
C ARG A 71 -23.90 -4.72 -14.39
N GLN A 72 -24.88 -5.38 -13.79
CA GLN A 72 -24.93 -5.62 -12.35
C GLN A 72 -23.72 -6.42 -11.88
N ARG A 73 -23.39 -7.53 -12.57
CA ARG A 73 -22.20 -8.33 -12.25
C ARG A 73 -20.90 -7.54 -12.38
N LEU A 74 -20.77 -6.71 -13.42
CA LEU A 74 -19.60 -5.84 -13.59
C LEU A 74 -19.51 -4.79 -12.46
N ASN A 75 -20.64 -4.21 -12.06
CA ASN A 75 -20.68 -3.28 -10.93
C ASN A 75 -20.31 -3.98 -9.61
N GLU A 76 -20.83 -5.19 -9.36
CA GLU A 76 -20.47 -5.99 -8.19
C GLU A 76 -18.98 -6.34 -8.16
N ILE A 77 -18.40 -6.74 -9.28
CA ILE A 77 -16.95 -7.01 -9.40
C ILE A 77 -16.15 -5.72 -9.16
N SER A 78 -16.59 -4.59 -9.70
CA SER A 78 -15.95 -3.29 -9.50
C SER A 78 -15.98 -2.86 -8.03
N GLU A 79 -17.14 -2.94 -7.39
CA GLU A 79 -17.32 -2.62 -5.96
C GLU A 79 -16.54 -3.58 -5.07
N TRP A 80 -16.53 -4.87 -5.38
CA TRP A 80 -15.72 -5.85 -4.68
C TRP A 80 -14.23 -5.55 -4.82
N SER A 81 -13.75 -5.23 -6.02
CA SER A 81 -12.36 -4.86 -6.27
C SER A 81 -11.97 -3.58 -5.51
N LYS A 82 -12.86 -2.58 -5.49
CA LYS A 82 -12.68 -1.34 -4.71
C LYS A 82 -12.59 -1.64 -3.21
N LYS A 83 -13.52 -2.43 -2.66
CA LYS A 83 -13.50 -2.86 -1.26
C LYS A 83 -12.23 -3.64 -0.91
N GLN A 84 -11.79 -4.54 -1.79
CA GLN A 84 -10.52 -5.24 -1.60
C GLN A 84 -9.35 -4.27 -1.54
N LYS A 85 -9.26 -3.34 -2.50
CA LYS A 85 -8.20 -2.32 -2.51
C LYS A 85 -8.20 -1.49 -1.24
N GLU A 86 -9.36 -1.04 -0.77
CA GLU A 86 -9.51 -0.29 0.47
C GLU A 86 -9.09 -1.11 1.70
N GLN A 87 -9.47 -2.40 1.75
CA GLN A 87 -9.09 -3.29 2.84
C GLN A 87 -7.58 -3.56 2.86
N TYR A 88 -6.96 -3.82 1.71
CA TYR A 88 -5.50 -3.97 1.60
C TYR A 88 -4.78 -2.69 1.99
N GLN A 89 -5.25 -1.55 1.51
CA GLN A 89 -4.68 -0.25 1.88
C GLN A 89 -4.71 -0.05 3.39
N LYS A 90 -5.87 -0.31 4.02
CA LYS A 90 -6.02 -0.24 5.48
C LYS A 90 -5.05 -1.17 6.21
N TYR A 91 -4.94 -2.43 5.77
CA TYR A 91 -4.03 -3.41 6.35
C TYR A 91 -2.56 -2.96 6.25
N PHE A 92 -2.11 -2.49 5.08
CA PHE A 92 -0.74 -2.00 4.91
C PHE A 92 -0.48 -0.72 5.69
N ASP A 93 -1.47 0.15 5.83
CA ASP A 93 -1.36 1.35 6.66
C ASP A 93 -1.27 1.00 8.15
N GLU A 94 -1.99 -0.02 8.63
CA GLU A 94 -1.85 -0.56 9.99
C GLU A 94 -0.48 -1.21 10.22
N LEU A 95 0.01 -2.03 9.28
CA LEU A 95 1.34 -2.63 9.35
C LEU A 95 2.45 -1.57 9.37
N ARG A 96 2.31 -0.51 8.55
CA ARG A 96 3.25 0.61 8.53
C ARG A 96 3.28 1.31 9.88
N LYS A 97 2.12 1.55 10.51
CA LYS A 97 2.05 2.12 11.86
C LYS A 97 2.77 1.26 12.91
N VAL A 98 2.60 -0.06 12.88
CA VAL A 98 3.30 -0.98 13.79
C VAL A 98 4.82 -0.93 13.57
N ASN A 99 5.26 -0.98 12.31
CA ASN A 99 6.68 -0.89 11.95
C ASN A 99 7.30 0.44 12.38
N ASP A 100 6.59 1.56 12.21
CA ASP A 100 7.05 2.88 12.66
C ASP A 100 7.25 2.91 14.18
N VAL A 101 6.31 2.35 14.95
CA VAL A 101 6.43 2.24 16.41
C VAL A 101 7.65 1.40 16.80
N ILE A 102 7.86 0.23 16.16
CA ILE A 102 9.02 -0.63 16.44
C ILE A 102 10.33 0.11 16.16
N ARG A 103 10.42 0.81 15.02
CA ARG A 103 11.61 1.59 14.65
C ARG A 103 11.89 2.69 15.68
N ASP A 104 10.85 3.39 16.12
CA ASP A 104 11.00 4.45 17.11
C ASP A 104 11.48 3.88 18.46
N TYR A 105 10.97 2.73 18.90
CA TYR A 105 11.48 2.03 20.09
C TYR A 105 12.95 1.63 19.94
N GLN A 106 13.35 1.12 18.78
CA GLN A 106 14.75 0.79 18.51
C GLN A 106 15.64 2.04 18.59
N ARG A 107 15.19 3.16 18.03
CA ARG A 107 15.92 4.43 18.13
C ARG A 107 16.09 4.90 19.57
N VAL A 108 15.02 4.84 20.38
CA VAL A 108 15.08 5.17 21.81
C VAL A 108 16.07 4.25 22.54
N LYS A 109 16.04 2.95 22.25
CA LYS A 109 16.98 1.98 22.82
C LYS A 109 18.43 2.34 22.49
N ASP A 110 18.72 2.70 21.25
CA ASP A 110 20.08 3.09 20.83
C ASP A 110 20.56 4.34 21.59
N ILE A 111 19.70 5.35 21.75
CA ILE A 111 20.01 6.56 22.53
C ILE A 111 20.26 6.20 24.01
N MET A 112 19.42 5.33 24.59
CA MET A 112 19.61 4.85 25.96
C MET A 112 20.94 4.08 26.14
N GLN A 113 21.35 3.30 25.15
CA GLN A 113 22.66 2.63 25.18
C GLN A 113 23.80 3.64 25.15
N MET A 114 23.70 4.72 24.37
CA MET A 114 24.71 5.79 24.37
C MET A 114 24.80 6.49 25.73
N GLN A 115 23.67 6.76 26.36
CA GLN A 115 23.60 7.36 27.71
C GLN A 115 24.29 6.48 28.77
N TRP A 116 24.10 5.17 28.67
CA TRP A 116 24.80 4.22 29.52
C TRP A 116 26.32 4.26 29.29
N ARG A 117 26.77 4.34 28.03
CA ARG A 117 28.21 4.49 27.70
C ARG A 117 28.79 5.77 28.29
N ILE A 118 28.10 6.91 28.17
CA ILE A 118 28.52 8.19 28.78
C ILE A 118 28.72 8.01 30.29
N THR A 119 27.75 7.42 30.97
CA THR A 119 27.80 7.24 32.44
C THR A 119 28.97 6.33 32.86
N ASN A 120 29.19 5.25 32.13
CA ASN A 120 30.29 4.32 32.40
C ASN A 120 31.67 4.93 32.11
N GLU A 121 31.81 5.65 31.00
CA GLU A 121 33.05 6.37 30.66
C GLU A 121 33.35 7.48 31.66
N TYR A 122 32.33 8.22 32.12
CA TYR A 122 32.47 9.19 33.19
C TYR A 122 33.03 8.54 34.45
N GLY A 123 32.38 7.49 34.96
CA GLY A 123 32.81 6.81 36.19
C GLY A 123 34.24 6.31 36.08
N ARG A 124 34.59 5.67 34.96
CA ARG A 124 35.94 5.19 34.69
C ARG A 124 36.97 6.33 34.67
N THR A 125 36.73 7.38 33.89
CA THR A 125 37.69 8.49 33.75
C THR A 125 37.83 9.27 35.05
N TRP A 126 36.76 9.46 35.81
CA TRP A 126 36.82 10.14 37.10
C TRP A 126 37.73 9.41 38.11
N GLU A 127 37.66 8.08 38.17
CA GLU A 127 38.56 7.29 39.01
C GLU A 127 40.03 7.40 38.57
N LEU A 128 40.30 7.56 37.28
CA LEU A 128 41.66 7.77 36.76
C LEU A 128 42.18 9.16 37.11
N LEU A 129 41.36 10.21 36.90
CA LEU A 129 41.74 11.59 37.22
C LEU A 129 42.05 11.79 38.70
N LYS A 130 41.29 11.15 39.61
CA LYS A 130 41.57 11.19 41.05
C LYS A 130 42.90 10.52 41.43
N LYS A 131 43.32 9.50 40.69
CA LYS A 131 44.59 8.79 40.92
C LYS A 131 45.79 9.50 40.27
N ASP A 132 45.51 10.44 39.38
CA ASP A 132 46.53 11.21 38.67
C ASP A 132 47.08 12.33 39.57
N GLY A 133 48.35 12.18 39.96
CA GLY A 133 49.04 13.14 40.82
C GLY A 133 49.38 14.48 40.15
N ASN A 134 49.09 14.65 38.86
CA ASN A 134 49.36 15.89 38.12
C ASN A 134 48.26 16.96 38.25
N PHE A 135 47.18 16.66 38.98
CA PHE A 135 46.08 17.59 39.22
C PHE A 135 46.01 18.03 40.68
N SER A 136 45.78 19.32 40.88
CA SER A 136 45.48 19.88 42.19
C SER A 136 44.03 19.58 42.61
N ALA A 137 43.75 19.66 43.91
CA ALA A 137 42.40 19.50 44.45
C ALA A 137 41.39 20.50 43.84
N HIS A 138 41.84 21.74 43.59
CA HIS A 138 41.00 22.76 42.94
C HIS A 138 40.65 22.38 41.49
N GLU A 139 41.62 21.86 40.72
CA GLU A 139 41.36 21.41 39.34
C GLU A 139 40.42 20.22 39.29
N LEU A 140 40.58 19.24 40.19
CA LEU A 140 39.66 18.11 40.32
C LEU A 140 38.24 18.57 40.63
N GLN A 141 38.07 19.60 41.47
CA GLN A 141 36.77 20.19 41.75
C GLN A 141 36.16 20.87 40.51
N GLN A 142 36.96 21.54 39.68
CA GLN A 142 36.49 22.11 38.41
C GLN A 142 36.03 21.01 37.44
N MET A 143 36.82 19.94 37.31
CA MET A 143 36.46 18.78 36.46
C MET A 143 35.18 18.11 36.95
N GLN A 144 35.01 17.95 38.26
CA GLN A 144 33.79 17.41 38.86
C GLN A 144 32.55 18.24 38.48
N ARG A 145 32.66 19.58 38.47
CA ARG A 145 31.55 20.46 38.04
C ARG A 145 31.15 20.19 36.59
N VAL A 146 32.12 20.07 35.69
CA VAL A 146 31.86 19.76 34.27
C VAL A 146 31.12 18.43 34.13
N TYR A 147 31.63 17.37 34.78
CA TYR A 147 30.99 16.06 34.73
C TYR A 147 29.60 16.01 35.38
N SER A 148 29.39 16.77 36.45
CA SER A 148 28.06 16.91 37.08
C SER A 148 27.06 17.54 36.11
N GLY A 149 27.50 18.53 35.31
CA GLY A 149 26.71 19.11 34.23
C GLY A 149 26.27 18.07 33.19
N ILE A 150 27.23 17.29 32.67
CA ILE A 150 26.97 16.22 31.69
C ILE A 150 26.02 15.16 32.27
N THR A 151 26.22 14.77 33.53
CA THR A 151 25.35 13.79 34.22
C THR A 151 23.93 14.32 34.41
N LYS A 152 23.77 15.60 34.74
CA LYS A 152 22.47 16.26 34.87
C LYS A 152 21.71 16.30 33.53
N GLN A 153 22.41 16.62 32.44
CA GLN A 153 21.84 16.58 31.09
C GLN A 153 21.47 15.14 30.68
N THR A 154 22.33 14.17 30.98
CA THR A 154 22.05 12.73 30.76
C THR A 154 20.75 12.31 31.45
N LEU A 155 20.57 12.67 32.72
CA LEU A 155 19.34 12.38 33.46
C LEU A 155 18.10 13.06 32.84
N GLN A 156 18.23 14.32 32.40
CA GLN A 156 17.13 15.03 31.76
C GLN A 156 16.71 14.37 30.45
N ASN A 157 17.67 13.97 29.62
CA ASN A 157 17.43 13.28 28.36
C ASN A 157 16.72 11.93 28.59
N VAL A 158 17.12 11.15 29.62
CA VAL A 158 16.42 9.91 30.00
C VAL A 158 14.96 10.19 30.41
N LYS A 159 14.70 11.25 31.18
CA LYS A 159 13.33 11.66 31.53
C LYS A 159 12.51 12.01 30.29
N ASN A 160 13.09 12.76 29.35
CA ASN A 160 12.43 13.14 28.09
C ASN A 160 12.11 11.91 27.22
N LEU A 161 13.04 10.95 27.10
CA LEU A 161 12.80 9.68 26.40
C LEU A 161 11.69 8.86 27.06
N ARG A 162 11.60 8.88 28.40
CA ARG A 162 10.50 8.23 29.12
C ARG A 162 9.14 8.87 28.77
N LEU A 163 9.07 10.19 28.65
CA LEU A 163 7.84 10.87 28.23
C LEU A 163 7.44 10.48 26.80
N ILE A 164 8.40 10.37 25.89
CA ILE A 164 8.17 9.92 24.52
C ILE A 164 7.66 8.48 24.48
N THR A 165 8.25 7.58 25.26
CA THR A 165 7.81 6.17 25.34
C THR A 165 6.50 5.96 26.09
N THR A 166 6.12 6.88 26.97
CA THR A 166 4.81 6.83 27.65
C THR A 166 3.72 7.44 26.78
N SER A 167 4.01 8.50 26.02
CA SER A 167 3.06 9.18 25.13
C SER A 167 2.60 8.37 23.91
N TYR A 168 3.09 7.13 23.72
CA TYR A 168 2.42 6.18 22.80
C TYR A 168 0.97 5.90 23.20
N THR A 169 0.58 6.20 24.45
CA THR A 169 -0.80 6.14 24.92
C THR A 169 -1.59 7.45 24.75
N THR A 170 -0.97 8.59 24.43
CA THR A 170 -1.64 9.91 24.44
C THR A 170 -1.20 10.84 23.30
N GLN A 171 -2.12 11.07 22.36
CA GLN A 171 -2.34 12.26 21.48
C GLN A 171 -1.18 12.87 20.66
N MET A 172 0.08 12.46 20.79
CA MET A 172 1.19 12.99 19.98
C MET A 172 1.28 12.29 18.60
N SER A 173 1.45 13.08 17.53
CA SER A 173 1.65 12.55 16.17
C SER A 173 3.01 11.84 16.04
N ASN A 174 3.10 10.84 15.17
CA ASN A 174 4.36 10.12 14.91
C ASN A 174 5.48 11.06 14.42
N ALA A 175 5.15 12.07 13.61
CA ALA A 175 6.12 13.06 13.15
C ALA A 175 6.75 13.84 14.32
N LYS A 176 5.92 14.33 15.26
CA LYS A 176 6.41 15.07 16.42
C LYS A 176 7.24 14.19 17.36
N ARG A 177 6.85 12.92 17.50
CA ARG A 177 7.59 11.92 18.27
C ARG A 177 9.00 11.71 17.72
N MET A 178 9.09 11.53 16.40
CA MET A 178 10.35 11.30 15.71
C MET A 178 11.26 12.53 15.79
N GLU A 179 10.71 13.72 15.62
CA GLU A 179 11.44 14.99 15.79
C GLU A 179 12.06 15.10 17.19
N LEU A 180 11.25 14.93 18.25
CA LEU A 180 11.74 15.00 19.64
C LEU A 180 12.78 13.91 19.95
N THR A 181 12.57 12.70 19.42
CA THR A 181 13.53 11.59 19.61
C THR A 181 14.87 11.91 18.94
N ASN A 182 14.85 12.52 17.76
CA ASN A 182 16.06 12.93 17.06
C ASN A 182 16.77 14.07 17.78
N GLU A 183 16.04 15.09 18.25
CA GLU A 183 16.58 16.20 19.04
C GLU A 183 17.32 15.68 20.28
N ILE A 184 16.70 14.79 21.05
CA ILE A 184 17.35 14.17 22.21
C ILE A 184 18.56 13.34 21.79
N GLY A 185 18.46 12.61 20.67
CA GLY A 185 19.57 11.83 20.14
C GLY A 185 20.79 12.70 19.80
N GLU A 186 20.57 13.86 19.20
CA GLU A 186 21.62 14.83 18.91
C GLU A 186 22.22 15.44 20.18
N ASP A 187 21.40 15.76 21.19
CA ASP A 187 21.89 16.23 22.49
C ASP A 187 22.79 15.19 23.18
N VAL A 188 22.37 13.93 23.17
CA VAL A 188 23.17 12.83 23.72
C VAL A 188 24.49 12.66 22.97
N GLN A 189 24.47 12.78 21.64
CA GLN A 189 25.67 12.72 20.83
C GLN A 189 26.63 13.87 21.14
N ARG A 190 26.12 15.11 21.22
CA ARG A 190 26.91 16.29 21.61
C ARG A 190 27.56 16.10 22.98
N ASN A 191 26.79 15.65 23.97
CA ASN A 191 27.31 15.41 25.32
C ASN A 191 28.42 14.33 25.34
N TYR A 192 28.26 13.27 24.54
CA TYR A 192 29.29 12.24 24.41
C TYR A 192 30.57 12.80 23.78
N ASP A 193 30.46 13.57 22.71
CA ASP A 193 31.60 14.17 22.01
C ASP A 193 32.33 15.20 22.88
N ASP A 194 31.58 16.03 23.62
CA ASP A 194 32.12 17.00 24.57
C ASP A 194 32.84 16.31 25.73
N MET A 195 32.25 15.26 26.30
CA MET A 195 32.90 14.44 27.34
C MET A 195 34.22 13.85 26.82
N ARG A 196 34.21 13.28 25.61
CA ARG A 196 35.38 12.69 25.00
C ARG A 196 36.48 13.71 24.76
N ARG A 197 36.12 14.89 24.26
CA ARG A 197 37.05 16.01 24.04
C ARG A 197 37.65 16.48 25.36
N PHE A 198 36.82 16.68 26.38
CA PHE A 198 37.26 17.08 27.71
C PHE A 198 38.23 16.06 28.34
N ASN A 199 37.91 14.77 28.23
CA ASN A 199 38.78 13.69 28.69
C ASN A 199 40.14 13.72 27.98
N ALA A 200 40.15 13.87 26.65
CA ALA A 200 41.38 13.96 25.87
C ALA A 200 42.24 15.16 26.27
N THR A 201 41.62 16.33 26.48
CA THR A 201 42.32 17.53 26.96
C THR A 201 42.94 17.31 28.34
N ASN A 202 42.24 16.67 29.27
CA ASN A 202 42.78 16.39 30.61
C ASN A 202 43.97 15.44 30.54
N ILE A 203 43.89 14.37 29.76
CA ILE A 203 45.01 13.43 29.58
C ILE A 203 46.21 14.15 28.97
N GLN A 204 46.00 14.98 27.94
CA GLN A 204 47.07 15.75 27.32
C GLN A 204 47.72 16.74 28.32
N LEU A 205 46.91 17.39 29.14
CA LEU A 205 47.40 18.29 30.19
C LEU A 205 48.23 17.53 31.22
N SER A 206 47.79 16.35 31.67
CA SER A 206 48.56 15.49 32.56
C SER A 206 49.91 15.09 31.96
N LEU A 207 49.91 14.63 30.70
CA LEU A 207 51.12 14.27 29.96
C LEU A 207 52.09 15.47 29.82
N SER A 208 51.59 16.68 29.58
CA SER A 208 52.43 17.89 29.48
C SER A 208 53.08 18.30 30.81
N ARG A 209 52.52 17.86 31.95
CA ARG A 209 53.04 18.14 33.29
C ARG A 209 54.06 17.11 33.77
N ALA A 210 54.18 15.98 33.06
CA ALA A 210 55.14 14.94 33.35
C ALA A 210 56.57 15.49 33.26
N LYS A 211 57.39 15.27 34.31
CA LYS A 211 58.75 15.82 34.41
C LYS A 211 59.83 14.87 33.92
N SER A 212 59.52 13.58 33.84
CA SER A 212 60.45 12.54 33.42
C SER A 212 59.80 11.55 32.46
N ARG A 213 60.63 10.79 31.75
CA ARG A 213 60.15 9.71 30.87
C ARG A 213 59.40 8.61 31.65
N GLN A 214 59.84 8.33 32.87
CA GLN A 214 59.17 7.39 33.77
C GLN A 214 57.78 7.89 34.19
N ASP A 215 57.61 9.19 34.41
CA ASP A 215 56.29 9.78 34.71
C ASP A 215 55.35 9.67 33.50
N ILE A 216 55.87 9.93 32.30
CA ILE A 216 55.10 9.76 31.06
C ILE A 216 54.61 8.31 30.92
N ASP A 217 55.48 7.32 31.15
CA ASP A 217 55.12 5.91 31.03
C ASP A 217 54.10 5.49 32.11
N LYS A 218 54.21 6.03 33.33
CA LYS A 218 53.21 5.84 34.40
C LYS A 218 51.85 6.42 34.02
N ILE A 219 51.81 7.63 33.46
CA ILE A 219 50.57 8.29 33.02
C ILE A 219 49.94 7.51 31.86
N ARG A 220 50.74 7.07 30.88
CA ARG A 220 50.25 6.23 29.76
C ARG A 220 49.64 4.93 30.27
N SER A 221 50.29 4.26 31.21
CA SER A 221 49.77 3.04 31.85
C SER A 221 48.46 3.32 32.60
N LEU A 222 48.38 4.43 33.34
CA LEU A 222 47.17 4.83 34.08
C LEU A 222 45.96 5.01 33.15
N TYR A 223 46.15 5.68 32.01
CA TYR A 223 45.07 5.93 31.04
C TYR A 223 44.87 4.81 30.02
N GLY A 224 45.66 3.73 30.08
CA GLY A 224 45.62 2.63 29.12
C GLY A 224 46.01 3.02 27.70
N ILE A 225 46.89 4.03 27.56
CA ILE A 225 47.44 4.48 26.29
C ILE A 225 48.66 3.60 25.99
N ASN A 226 48.42 2.46 25.35
CA ASN A 226 49.49 1.64 24.79
C ASN A 226 49.90 2.23 23.43
N ASN A 227 51.21 2.26 23.17
CA ASN A 227 51.78 2.66 21.87
C ASN A 227 51.32 1.73 20.74
#